data_AF-A0A5C0SLB0-F1
#
_entry.id   AF-A0A5C0SLB0-F1
#
_cell.length_a   1.000
_cell.length_b   1.000
_cell.length_c   1.000
_cell.angle_alpha   90.00
_cell.angle_beta   90.00
_cell.angle_gamma   90.00
#
_symmetry.space_group_name_H-M   'P 1'
#
loop_
_entity.id
_entity.type
_entity.pdbx_description
1 polymer ?
#
loop_
_entity_poly.entity_id
_entity_poly.type
_entity_poly.pdbx_seq_one_letter_code
_entity_poly.pdbx_strand_id
1 'polypeptide(L)'
;MYAHRSSPSFSRVILRLFAVVSLIFLLGFGYSTFAEHDDLKQRLYELGYPSEGYIFTNNTILWADGHLTKIQGAYIEDYPITAEQAYEIVRNYLADYNQRLKEYDSSYYLAPKAESLTEVEENGNSYWKFEVWLHTGGSKVFAGFALVNRKTGTVKMKGILG
;
A
#
# COMPACT_ATOMS: atom_id res chain seq x y z
N MET A 1 33.45 19.39 57.67
CA MET A 1 32.82 18.24 56.99
C MET A 1 32.77 18.54 55.50
N TYR A 2 33.72 18.03 54.73
CA TYR A 2 33.66 18.12 53.27
C TYR A 2 32.84 16.93 52.75
N ALA A 3 31.68 17.23 52.17
CA ALA A 3 30.87 16.23 51.48
C ALA A 3 31.62 15.81 50.20
N HIS A 4 32.22 14.61 50.21
CA HIS A 4 32.71 13.97 48.99
C HIS A 4 31.50 13.77 48.06
N ARG A 5 31.35 14.63 47.05
CA ARG A 5 30.46 14.35 45.94
C ARG A 5 31.08 13.21 45.15
N SER A 6 30.49 12.03 45.26
CA SER A 6 30.88 10.87 44.46
C SER A 6 30.70 11.20 42.99
N SER A 7 31.80 11.30 42.25
CA SER A 7 31.75 11.38 40.79
C SER A 7 31.11 10.09 40.27
N PRO A 8 30.13 10.17 39.36
CA PRO A 8 29.52 8.97 38.81
C PRO A 8 30.59 8.17 38.06
N SER A 9 30.68 6.88 38.35
CA SER A 9 31.62 5.98 37.69
C SER A 9 31.43 6.04 36.17
N PHE A 10 32.52 6.12 35.41
CA PHE A 10 32.55 6.19 33.95
C PHE A 10 31.63 5.15 33.28
N SER A 11 31.61 3.91 33.78
CA SER A 11 30.72 2.84 33.30
C SER A 11 29.23 3.16 33.44
N ARG A 12 28.80 3.79 34.54
CA ARG A 12 27.40 4.23 34.72
C ARG A 12 27.01 5.36 33.78
N VAL A 13 27.96 6.25 33.47
CA VAL A 13 27.73 7.34 32.51
C VAL A 13 27.58 6.78 31.09
N ILE A 14 28.45 5.86 30.70
CA ILE A 14 28.36 5.18 29.39
C ILE A 14 27.07 4.37 29.27
N LEU A 15 26.69 3.60 30.30
CA LEU A 15 25.47 2.80 30.25
C LEU A 15 24.22 3.67 30.06
N ARG A 16 24.16 4.82 30.74
CA ARG A 16 23.06 5.79 30.59
C ARG A 16 23.04 6.41 29.20
N LEU A 17 24.20 6.80 28.66
CA LEU A 17 24.33 7.30 27.29
C LEU A 17 23.90 6.26 26.26
N PHE A 18 24.37 5.01 26.41
CA PHE A 18 23.98 3.90 25.56
C PHE A 18 22.46 3.68 25.61
N ALA A 19 21.85 3.63 26.80
CA ALA A 19 20.41 3.47 26.93
C ALA A 19 19.60 4.59 26.26
N VAL A 20 20.03 5.84 26.38
CA VAL A 20 19.36 6.99 25.73
C VAL A 20 19.51 6.92 24.22
N VAL A 21 20.71 6.64 23.70
CA VAL A 21 20.96 6.50 22.26
C VAL A 21 20.19 5.32 21.69
N SER A 22 20.17 4.18 22.37
CA SER A 22 19.38 3.02 21.97
C SER A 22 17.88 3.31 21.97
N LEU A 23 17.36 4.08 22.94
CA LEU A 23 15.96 4.48 22.96
C LEU A 23 15.61 5.38 21.78
N ILE A 24 16.45 6.37 21.47
CA ILE A 24 16.28 7.24 20.31
C ILE A 24 16.34 6.42 19.02
N PHE A 25 17.27 5.47 18.93
CA PHE A 25 17.41 4.58 17.78
C PHE A 25 16.19 3.66 17.64
N LEU A 26 15.65 3.10 18.72
CA LEU A 26 14.43 2.27 18.69
C LEU A 26 13.19 3.08 18.30
N LEU A 27 13.05 4.31 18.79
CA LEU A 27 11.95 5.19 18.39
C LEU A 27 12.08 5.61 16.91
N GLY A 28 13.30 5.93 16.46
CA GLY A 28 13.58 6.24 15.06
C GLY A 28 13.40 5.04 14.13
N PHE A 29 13.83 3.85 14.55
CA PHE A 29 13.68 2.60 13.81
C PHE A 29 12.23 2.13 13.76
N GLY A 30 11.48 2.29 14.87
CA GLY A 30 10.04 2.07 14.89
C GLY A 30 9.32 3.02 13.94
N TYR A 31 9.64 4.32 13.99
CA TYR A 31 9.12 5.27 13.02
C TYR A 31 9.51 4.91 11.58
N SER A 32 10.76 4.59 11.28
CA SER A 32 11.19 4.32 9.90
C SER A 32 10.69 3.00 9.32
N THR A 33 10.47 1.98 10.15
CA THR A 33 10.01 0.65 9.71
C THR A 33 8.49 0.62 9.53
N PHE A 34 7.76 1.48 10.24
CA PHE A 34 6.29 1.58 10.12
C PHE A 34 5.82 2.83 9.35
N ALA A 35 6.68 3.82 9.11
CA ALA A 35 6.48 4.97 8.23
C ALA A 35 7.16 4.76 6.86
N GLU A 36 7.27 3.51 6.42
CA GLU A 36 7.30 3.25 4.99
C GLU A 36 6.09 3.99 4.41
N HIS A 37 6.34 4.99 3.55
CA HIS A 37 5.26 5.73 2.91
C HIS A 37 4.50 4.72 2.07
N ASP A 38 3.39 4.23 2.63
CA ASP A 38 2.52 3.30 1.98
C ASP A 38 1.75 4.09 0.94
N ASP A 39 2.30 4.15 -0.27
CA ASP A 39 1.76 4.87 -1.42
C ASP A 39 0.28 4.51 -1.65
N LEU A 40 -0.15 3.28 -1.32
CA LEU A 40 -1.55 2.87 -1.39
C LEU A 40 -2.40 3.55 -0.32
N LYS A 41 -1.95 3.59 0.94
CA LYS A 41 -2.68 4.28 2.01
C LYS A 41 -2.76 5.78 1.78
N GLN A 42 -1.67 6.40 1.36
CA GLN A 42 -1.70 7.81 0.99
C GLN A 42 -2.70 8.03 -0.15
N ARG A 43 -2.68 7.18 -1.17
CA ARG A 43 -3.58 7.30 -2.30
C ARG A 43 -5.05 7.04 -1.93
N LEU A 44 -5.33 6.09 -1.06
CA LEU A 44 -6.67 5.86 -0.49
C LEU A 44 -7.17 7.08 0.27
N TYR A 45 -6.33 7.70 1.09
CA TYR A 45 -6.68 8.93 1.80
C TYR A 45 -7.02 10.06 0.83
N GLU A 46 -6.25 10.23 -0.25
CA GLU A 46 -6.54 11.20 -1.31
C GLU A 46 -7.86 10.92 -2.06
N LEU A 47 -8.29 9.66 -2.13
CA LEU A 47 -9.58 9.24 -2.69
C LEU A 47 -10.76 9.46 -1.71
N GLY A 48 -10.49 9.89 -0.47
CA GLY A 48 -11.51 10.22 0.53
C GLY A 48 -11.79 9.11 1.53
N TYR A 49 -10.99 8.04 1.55
CA TYR A 49 -11.07 7.01 2.59
C TYR A 49 -10.45 7.52 3.90
N PRO A 50 -11.04 7.17 5.06
CA PRO A 50 -10.46 7.55 6.34
C PRO A 50 -9.16 6.79 6.61
N SER A 51 -8.28 7.35 7.44
CA SER A 51 -7.09 6.63 7.91
C SER A 51 -7.42 5.49 8.88
N GLU A 52 -8.55 5.58 9.60
CA GLU A 52 -8.99 4.60 10.59
C GLU A 52 -10.53 4.48 10.60
N GLY A 53 -11.05 3.29 10.89
CA GLY A 53 -12.49 3.04 11.01
C GLY A 53 -13.23 3.17 9.68
N TYR A 54 -14.31 3.96 9.66
CA TYR A 54 -15.11 4.18 8.46
C TYR A 54 -15.75 5.58 8.45
N ILE A 55 -16.08 6.07 7.25
CA ILE A 55 -16.91 7.25 7.04
C ILE A 55 -18.20 6.80 6.36
N PHE A 56 -19.34 7.28 6.85
CA PHE A 56 -20.64 7.05 6.22
C PHE A 56 -21.18 8.34 5.60
N THR A 57 -21.29 8.35 4.27
CA THR A 57 -21.74 9.50 3.49
C THR A 57 -22.58 9.03 2.31
N ASN A 58 -23.71 9.69 2.03
CA ASN A 58 -24.57 9.39 0.86
C ASN A 58 -24.89 7.90 0.72
N ASN A 59 -25.36 7.28 1.80
CA ASN A 59 -25.69 5.84 1.84
C ASN A 59 -24.50 4.92 1.50
N THR A 60 -23.28 5.41 1.61
CA THR A 60 -22.06 4.67 1.29
C THR A 60 -21.14 4.67 2.49
N ILE A 61 -20.64 3.50 2.88
CA ILE A 61 -19.61 3.34 3.91
C ILE A 61 -18.28 3.15 3.19
N LEU A 62 -17.34 4.07 3.47
CA LEU A 62 -15.94 3.98 3.07
C LEU A 62 -15.14 3.52 4.28
N TRP A 63 -14.56 2.34 4.19
CA TRP A 63 -13.74 1.77 5.27
C TRP A 63 -12.27 2.12 5.08
N ALA A 64 -11.50 2.25 6.15
CA ALA A 64 -10.12 2.71 6.07
C ALA A 64 -9.20 1.84 5.20
N ASP A 65 -9.52 0.55 5.04
CA ASP A 65 -8.79 -0.40 4.19
C ASP A 65 -9.20 -0.34 2.71
N GLY A 66 -10.15 0.52 2.35
CA GLY A 66 -10.70 0.60 1.01
C GLY A 66 -11.89 -0.34 0.74
N HIS A 67 -12.43 -1.04 1.74
CA HIS A 67 -13.73 -1.69 1.54
C HIS A 67 -14.80 -0.62 1.23
N LEU A 68 -15.81 -1.01 0.47
CA LEU A 68 -16.94 -0.16 0.13
C LEU A 68 -18.24 -0.89 0.38
N THR A 69 -19.15 -0.26 1.11
CA THR A 69 -20.50 -0.79 1.31
C THR A 69 -21.52 0.24 0.88
N LYS A 70 -22.41 -0.09 -0.06
CA LYS A 70 -23.48 0.79 -0.55
C LYS A 70 -24.83 0.31 -0.03
N ILE A 71 -25.62 1.22 0.55
CA ILE A 71 -26.94 0.94 1.13
C ILE A 71 -28.03 1.48 0.21
N GLN A 72 -28.80 0.61 -0.42
CA GLN A 72 -29.87 0.97 -1.34
C GLN A 72 -31.23 0.50 -0.79
N GLY A 73 -31.86 1.35 0.03
CA GLY A 73 -33.11 1.00 0.71
C GLY A 73 -32.91 -0.17 1.68
N ALA A 74 -33.55 -1.32 1.42
CA ALA A 74 -33.39 -2.54 2.21
C ALA A 74 -32.23 -3.44 1.73
N TYR A 75 -31.59 -3.10 0.61
CA TYR A 75 -30.50 -3.88 0.03
C TYR A 75 -29.14 -3.29 0.43
N ILE A 76 -28.21 -4.16 0.81
CA ILE A 76 -26.83 -3.81 1.14
C ILE A 76 -25.94 -4.47 0.09
N GLU A 77 -25.18 -3.65 -0.63
CA GLU A 77 -24.17 -4.12 -1.56
C GLU A 77 -22.78 -3.93 -0.96
N ASP A 78 -22.03 -5.02 -0.87
CA ASP A 78 -20.69 -5.04 -0.30
C ASP A 78 -19.61 -5.32 -1.35
N TYR A 79 -18.51 -4.58 -1.24
CA TYR A 79 -17.32 -4.67 -2.09
C TYR A 79 -16.10 -4.89 -1.19
N PRO A 80 -15.81 -6.15 -0.85
CA PRO A 80 -14.87 -6.51 0.21
C PRO A 80 -13.40 -6.54 -0.21
N ILE A 81 -13.06 -6.26 -1.46
CA ILE A 81 -11.66 -6.28 -1.90
C ILE A 81 -11.00 -4.94 -1.55
N THR A 82 -10.05 -4.97 -0.60
CA THR A 82 -9.23 -3.81 -0.22
C THR A 82 -8.36 -3.34 -1.39
N ALA A 83 -7.83 -2.10 -1.31
CA ALA A 83 -6.86 -1.65 -2.31
C ALA A 83 -5.55 -2.46 -2.24
N GLU A 84 -5.12 -2.86 -1.05
CA GLU A 84 -3.93 -3.69 -0.82
C GLU A 84 -4.10 -5.08 -1.42
N GLN A 85 -5.24 -5.73 -1.17
CA GLN A 85 -5.59 -7.02 -1.77
C GLN A 85 -5.65 -6.90 -3.29
N ALA A 86 -6.25 -5.84 -3.83
CA ALA A 86 -6.29 -5.62 -5.26
C ALA A 86 -4.89 -5.46 -5.86
N TYR A 87 -4.00 -4.74 -5.19
CA TYR A 87 -2.61 -4.58 -5.62
C TYR A 87 -1.89 -5.94 -5.68
N GLU A 88 -2.01 -6.75 -4.64
CA GLU A 88 -1.43 -8.10 -4.59
C GLU A 88 -2.05 -9.05 -5.62
N ILE A 89 -3.36 -8.97 -5.85
CA ILE A 89 -4.03 -9.70 -6.93
C ILE A 89 -3.42 -9.36 -8.28
N VAL A 90 -3.16 -8.08 -8.57
CA VAL A 90 -2.52 -7.68 -9.83
C VAL A 90 -1.07 -8.17 -9.90
N ARG A 91 -0.29 -8.06 -8.83
CA ARG A 91 1.08 -8.58 -8.79
C ARG A 91 1.13 -10.08 -9.09
N ASN A 92 0.22 -10.84 -8.48
CA ASN A 92 0.10 -12.27 -8.70
C ASN A 92 -0.35 -12.59 -10.13
N TYR A 93 -1.31 -11.83 -10.68
CA TYR A 93 -1.74 -11.97 -12.06
C TYR A 93 -0.58 -11.73 -13.05
N LEU A 94 0.28 -10.76 -12.78
CA LEU A 94 1.44 -10.44 -13.61
C LEU A 94 2.63 -11.41 -13.42
N ALA A 95 2.60 -12.28 -12.42
CA ALA A 95 3.71 -13.17 -12.11
C ALA A 95 4.03 -14.15 -13.25
N ASP A 96 3.01 -14.71 -13.91
CA ASP A 96 3.21 -15.61 -15.07
C ASP A 96 3.84 -14.87 -16.26
N TYR A 97 3.36 -13.66 -16.55
CA TYR A 97 3.95 -12.80 -17.59
C TYR A 97 5.41 -12.47 -17.26
N ASN A 98 5.70 -12.14 -16.01
CA ASN A 98 7.05 -11.82 -15.55
C ASN A 98 7.99 -13.02 -15.61
N GLN A 99 7.49 -14.24 -15.38
CA GLN A 99 8.29 -15.45 -15.56
C GLN A 99 8.72 -15.60 -17.02
N ARG A 100 7.81 -15.39 -17.97
CA ARG A 100 8.12 -15.43 -19.41
C ARG A 100 9.07 -14.30 -19.83
N LEU A 101 8.88 -13.08 -19.31
CA LEU A 101 9.76 -11.94 -19.61
C LEU A 101 11.20 -12.19 -19.17
N LYS A 102 11.40 -12.85 -18.02
CA LYS A 102 12.73 -13.21 -17.53
C LYS A 102 13.49 -14.19 -18.42
N GLU A 103 12.79 -15.00 -19.23
CA GLU A 103 13.42 -15.87 -20.22
C GLU A 103 14.09 -15.05 -21.34
N TYR A 104 13.60 -13.85 -21.63
CA TYR A 104 14.20 -12.92 -22.58
C TYR A 104 15.30 -12.09 -21.96
N ASP A 105 15.01 -11.44 -20.81
CA ASP A 105 15.97 -10.65 -20.06
C ASP A 105 15.55 -10.59 -18.59
N SER A 106 16.47 -10.93 -17.68
CA SER A 106 16.22 -10.94 -16.23
C SER A 106 15.84 -9.56 -15.65
N SER A 107 16.16 -8.47 -16.35
CA SER A 107 15.80 -7.10 -15.97
C SER A 107 14.38 -6.71 -16.36
N TYR A 108 13.67 -7.56 -17.13
CA TYR A 108 12.35 -7.26 -17.64
C TYR A 108 11.27 -7.73 -16.67
N TYR A 109 10.39 -6.80 -16.27
CA TYR A 109 9.23 -7.13 -15.46
C TYR A 109 8.12 -6.08 -15.59
N LEU A 110 6.89 -6.53 -15.45
CA LEU A 110 5.69 -5.74 -15.30
C LEU A 110 5.39 -5.55 -13.83
N ALA A 111 5.05 -4.32 -13.44
CA ALA A 111 4.62 -4.01 -12.09
C ALA A 111 3.44 -3.02 -12.11
N PRO A 112 2.44 -3.22 -11.22
CA PRO A 112 1.44 -2.20 -10.97
C PRO A 112 2.03 -1.05 -10.15
N LYS A 113 1.57 0.17 -10.42
CA LYS A 113 2.03 1.39 -9.75
C LYS A 113 1.06 1.77 -8.63
N ALA A 114 1.47 1.64 -7.37
CA ALA A 114 0.63 1.88 -6.19
C ALA A 114 0.00 3.29 -6.17
N GLU A 115 0.81 4.34 -6.36
CA GLU A 115 0.36 5.73 -6.41
C GLU A 115 -0.65 6.06 -7.51
N SER A 116 -0.81 5.18 -8.51
CA SER A 116 -1.78 5.36 -9.60
C SER A 116 -3.19 4.86 -9.27
N LEU A 117 -3.40 4.29 -8.07
CA LEU A 117 -4.67 3.76 -7.62
C LEU A 117 -5.80 4.78 -7.84
N THR A 118 -6.88 4.32 -8.45
CA THR A 118 -8.11 5.10 -8.64
C THR A 118 -9.31 4.17 -8.73
N GLU A 119 -10.49 4.73 -8.56
CA GLU A 119 -11.77 4.02 -8.64
C GLU A 119 -12.41 4.24 -10.00
N VAL A 120 -12.94 3.16 -10.59
CA VAL A 120 -13.67 3.23 -11.85
C VAL A 120 -14.92 2.38 -11.73
N GLU A 121 -16.04 2.87 -12.27
CA GLU A 121 -17.25 2.08 -12.44
C GLU A 121 -17.43 1.70 -13.91
N GLU A 122 -17.62 0.41 -14.19
CA GLU A 122 -17.91 -0.11 -15.54
C GLU A 122 -19.04 -1.13 -15.46
N ASN A 123 -20.08 -0.96 -16.29
CA ASN A 123 -21.20 -1.90 -16.39
C ASN A 123 -21.82 -2.26 -15.01
N GLY A 124 -22.02 -1.24 -14.15
CA GLY A 124 -22.59 -1.42 -12.80
C GLY A 124 -21.66 -2.09 -11.78
N ASN A 125 -20.40 -2.36 -12.14
CA ASN A 125 -19.40 -2.90 -11.22
C ASN A 125 -18.38 -1.82 -10.85
N SER A 126 -17.94 -1.83 -9.60
CA SER A 126 -16.86 -0.96 -9.11
C SER A 126 -15.52 -1.69 -9.16
N TYR A 127 -14.48 -0.99 -9.62
CA TYR A 127 -13.13 -1.54 -9.83
C TYR A 127 -12.08 -0.66 -9.15
N TRP A 128 -11.05 -1.32 -8.64
CA TRP A 128 -9.76 -0.68 -8.41
C TRP A 128 -8.97 -0.67 -9.72
N LYS A 129 -8.42 0.47 -10.10
CA LYS A 129 -7.60 0.60 -11.31
C LYS A 129 -6.18 0.99 -10.94
N PHE A 130 -5.21 0.25 -11.50
CA PHE A 130 -3.78 0.54 -11.41
C PHE A 130 -3.19 0.72 -12.80
N GLU A 131 -2.26 1.64 -12.96
CA GLU A 131 -1.34 1.63 -14.10
C GLU A 131 -0.35 0.47 -13.97
N VAL A 132 -0.07 -0.19 -15.09
CA VAL A 132 0.94 -1.24 -15.20
C VAL A 132 2.04 -0.76 -16.14
N TRP A 133 3.28 -0.89 -15.67
CA TRP A 133 4.47 -0.45 -16.37
C TRP A 133 5.40 -1.63 -16.63
N LEU A 134 5.97 -1.69 -17.83
CA LEU A 134 7.05 -2.59 -18.20
C LEU A 134 8.38 -1.90 -17.90
N HIS A 135 9.21 -2.56 -17.11
CA HIS A 135 10.56 -2.13 -16.78
C HIS A 135 11.53 -2.90 -17.66
N THR A 136 12.45 -2.20 -18.32
CA THR A 136 13.45 -2.80 -19.23
C THR A 136 14.86 -2.27 -18.93
N GLY A 137 15.43 -2.64 -17.78
CA GLY A 137 16.83 -2.39 -17.38
C GLY A 137 17.24 -0.93 -17.12
N GLY A 138 16.84 0.01 -17.99
CA GLY A 138 17.13 1.44 -17.89
C GLY A 138 15.97 2.35 -18.33
N SER A 139 14.86 1.78 -18.78
CA SER A 139 13.64 2.53 -19.13
C SER A 139 12.39 1.86 -18.57
N LYS A 140 11.31 2.65 -18.52
CA LYS A 140 9.98 2.18 -18.16
C LYS A 140 9.00 2.58 -19.27
N VAL A 141 8.15 1.66 -19.68
CA VAL A 141 7.14 1.86 -20.71
C VAL A 141 5.77 1.57 -20.13
N PHE A 142 4.81 2.46 -20.37
CA PHE A 142 3.43 2.23 -19.96
C PHE A 142 2.84 1.05 -20.74
N ALA A 143 2.37 0.02 -20.03
CA ALA A 143 1.84 -1.20 -20.60
C ALA A 143 0.30 -1.26 -20.59
N GLY A 144 -0.36 -0.43 -19.78
CA GLY A 144 -1.81 -0.37 -19.72
C GLY A 144 -2.32 -0.23 -18.30
N PHE A 145 -3.59 -0.60 -18.12
CA PHE A 145 -4.27 -0.58 -16.84
C PHE A 145 -4.68 -1.99 -16.42
N ALA A 146 -4.58 -2.26 -15.13
CA ALA A 146 -5.19 -3.43 -14.49
C ALA A 146 -6.40 -2.96 -13.69
N LEU A 147 -7.58 -3.52 -13.99
CA LEU A 147 -8.82 -3.27 -13.28
C LEU A 147 -9.17 -4.50 -12.44
N VAL A 148 -9.28 -4.35 -11.13
CA VAL A 148 -9.67 -5.42 -10.21
C VAL A 148 -11.10 -5.17 -9.77
N ASN A 149 -12.00 -6.11 -10.06
CA ASN A 149 -13.39 -6.01 -9.63
C ASN A 149 -13.45 -6.07 -8.09
N ARG A 150 -14.03 -5.05 -7.46
CA ARG A 150 -14.02 -4.91 -5.99
C ARG A 150 -14.90 -5.91 -5.26
N LYS A 151 -15.74 -6.65 -6.00
CA LYS A 151 -16.66 -7.66 -5.47
C LYS A 151 -16.10 -9.08 -5.62
N THR A 152 -15.44 -9.36 -6.73
CA THR A 152 -15.00 -10.73 -7.09
C THR A 152 -13.48 -10.91 -7.09
N GLY A 153 -12.69 -9.84 -7.08
CA GLY A 153 -11.24 -9.89 -7.26
C GLY A 153 -10.80 -10.22 -8.70
N THR A 154 -11.72 -10.31 -9.65
CA THR A 154 -11.39 -10.63 -11.05
C THR A 154 -10.58 -9.50 -11.68
N VAL A 155 -9.49 -9.85 -12.36
CA VAL A 155 -8.62 -8.90 -13.07
C VAL A 155 -9.04 -8.75 -14.52
N LYS A 156 -9.14 -7.51 -14.99
CA LYS A 156 -9.32 -7.15 -16.39
C LYS A 156 -8.19 -6.21 -16.81
N MET A 157 -7.39 -6.65 -17.76
CA MET A 157 -6.36 -5.81 -18.37
C MET A 157 -6.99 -4.91 -19.45
N LYS A 158 -6.44 -3.69 -19.58
CA LYS A 158 -6.70 -2.77 -20.69
C LYS A 158 -5.38 -2.19 -21.17
N GLY A 159 -4.88 -2.63 -22.32
CA GLY A 159 -3.66 -2.10 -22.93
C GLY A 159 -2.97 -3.10 -23.84
N ILE A 160 -1.64 -3.05 -23.91
CA ILE A 160 -0.86 -3.96 -24.75
C ILE A 160 -0.85 -5.41 -24.23
N LEU A 161 -1.40 -5.64 -23.05
CA LEU A 161 -1.51 -6.94 -22.39
C LEU A 161 -2.91 -7.57 -22.49
N GLY A 162 -3.89 -6.86 -23.07
CA GLY A 162 -5.30 -7.28 -23.19
C GLY A 162 -6.27 -6.11 -23.15
#